data_AF-A0A2V8BL32-F1
#
_entry.id   AF-A0A2V8BL32-F1
#
_cell.length_a   1.000
_cell.length_b   1.000
_cell.length_c   1.000
_cell.angle_alpha   90.00
_cell.angle_beta   90.00
_cell.angle_gamma   90.00
#
_symmetry.space_group_name_H-M   'P 1'
#
loop_
_entity.id
_entity.type
_entity.pdbx_description
1 polymer ?
#
loop_
_entity_poly.entity_id
_entity_poly.type
_entity_poly.pdbx_seq_one_letter_code
_entity_poly.pdbx_strand_id
1 'polypeptide(L)'
;HGLLGAAGLAIVSLMSAAPVRGQAGMEQKPPMAEEVFKNVQVLKGIPVNQFMGTMGIFSAALGFSCEDCHTASDRGWDVYAIDTNPKKRTARRMVTMMTEINRANFGGRQVVTCYTCHRGNDRPAVTLNMATLYAERPPENADVIPAFPGAPSSDQVLDKYVQALGGAQRLAGLTSFVAKGTSVGYGPEGDKRPFEIFAKAPGQRTAITHTLDGDSIIVVDGRGGWVAAPHRPVPVLALTGQDLDGARLDADLAFPSRIKDALTTWRVGPSETIGGRDAQVVQGTGANGALATLYFDKESGLLVRQVRYADSPVGRIPTLIDYSDYRDVSGVKMPFHWTVAWLDGQDTVQLAEVRPNIAIDAAKFARPAPPSR
;
A
#
# COMPACT_ATOMS: atom_id res chain seq x y z
N HIS A 1 7.06 87.26 -24.82
CA HIS A 1 8.14 86.37 -25.27
C HIS A 1 8.61 85.52 -24.09
N GLY A 2 8.48 84.20 -24.20
CA GLY A 2 9.23 83.16 -23.46
C GLY A 2 9.02 83.04 -21.94
N LEU A 3 8.14 82.10 -21.53
CA LEU A 3 8.23 81.47 -20.20
C LEU A 3 8.86 80.07 -20.36
N LEU A 4 10.01 79.85 -19.73
CA LEU A 4 10.68 78.56 -19.59
C LEU A 4 10.24 77.90 -18.27
N GLY A 5 9.62 76.73 -18.38
CA GLY A 5 9.24 75.87 -17.25
C GLY A 5 10.38 74.92 -16.85
N ALA A 6 10.60 74.80 -15.54
CA ALA A 6 11.50 73.82 -14.94
C ALA A 6 10.73 72.54 -14.61
N ALA A 7 11.19 71.40 -15.15
CA ALA A 7 10.63 70.08 -14.92
C ALA A 7 11.27 69.42 -13.69
N GLY A 8 10.44 68.98 -12.74
CA GLY A 8 10.84 68.16 -11.60
C GLY A 8 10.79 66.67 -11.93
N LEU A 9 11.85 65.95 -11.54
CA LEU A 9 11.94 64.49 -11.65
C LEU A 9 11.09 63.83 -10.54
N ALA A 10 10.07 63.06 -10.92
CA ALA A 10 9.32 62.18 -10.02
C ALA A 10 9.87 60.75 -10.11
N ILE A 11 10.37 60.22 -9.00
CA ILE A 11 10.81 58.82 -8.87
C ILE A 11 9.56 57.96 -8.60
N VAL A 12 9.19 57.13 -9.57
CA VAL A 12 8.12 56.14 -9.43
C VAL A 12 8.71 54.85 -8.84
N SER A 13 8.37 54.54 -7.60
CA SER A 13 8.69 53.25 -6.96
C SER A 13 7.70 52.18 -7.42
N LEU A 14 8.14 51.27 -8.29
CA LEU A 14 7.44 50.04 -8.66
C LEU A 14 7.54 49.02 -7.52
N MET A 15 6.44 48.77 -6.81
CA MET A 15 6.33 47.64 -5.89
C MET A 15 6.07 46.35 -6.66
N SER A 16 7.11 45.55 -6.85
CA SER A 16 6.98 44.18 -7.37
C SER A 16 6.43 43.27 -6.28
N ALA A 17 5.17 42.83 -6.42
CA ALA A 17 4.62 41.75 -5.61
C ALA A 17 5.26 40.42 -6.04
N ALA A 18 6.23 39.93 -5.24
CA ALA A 18 6.77 38.60 -5.41
C ALA A 18 5.71 37.55 -5.06
N PRO A 19 5.55 36.46 -5.83
CA PRO A 19 4.64 35.41 -5.47
C PRO A 19 5.18 34.71 -4.22
N VAL A 20 4.34 34.57 -3.20
CA VAL A 20 4.60 33.70 -2.05
C VAL A 20 4.62 32.27 -2.58
N ARG A 21 5.82 31.81 -2.92
CA ARG A 21 6.09 30.40 -3.20
C ARG A 21 5.97 29.71 -1.85
N GLY A 22 4.80 29.13 -1.58
CA GLY A 22 4.58 28.30 -0.40
C GLY A 22 5.74 27.33 -0.27
N GLN A 23 6.34 27.27 0.92
CA GLN A 23 7.43 26.35 1.22
C GLN A 23 7.02 24.96 0.75
N ALA A 24 7.67 24.47 -0.31
CA ALA A 24 7.67 23.05 -0.59
C ALA A 24 8.25 22.41 0.67
N GLY A 25 7.40 21.75 1.46
CA GLY A 25 7.83 21.02 2.63
C GLY A 25 8.97 20.10 2.21
N MET A 26 10.14 20.27 2.81
CA MET A 26 11.25 19.35 2.66
C MET A 26 10.70 17.94 2.86
N GLU A 27 10.88 17.09 1.86
CA GLU A 27 10.58 15.67 1.94
C GLU A 27 11.34 15.12 3.14
N GLN A 28 10.63 14.89 4.25
CA GLN A 28 11.25 14.47 5.49
C GLN A 28 11.85 13.09 5.24
N LYS A 29 13.18 12.99 5.37
CA LYS A 29 13.88 11.72 5.28
C LYS A 29 13.18 10.73 6.23
N PRO A 30 12.73 9.56 5.76
CA PRO A 30 12.04 8.61 6.62
C PRO A 30 12.99 8.16 7.74
N PRO A 31 12.47 7.92 8.97
CA PRO A 31 13.29 7.40 10.04
C PRO A 31 13.84 6.03 9.64
N MET A 32 15.13 5.83 9.88
CA MET A 32 15.81 4.57 9.59
C MET A 32 15.65 3.59 10.76
N ALA A 33 15.71 2.29 10.47
CA ALA A 33 15.51 1.24 11.45
C ALA A 33 16.45 1.38 12.67
N GLU A 34 17.74 1.65 12.45
CA GLU A 34 18.73 1.81 13.52
C GLU A 34 18.59 3.09 14.35
N GLU A 35 17.82 4.06 13.87
CA GLU A 35 17.53 5.29 14.61
C GLU A 35 16.38 5.09 15.60
N VAL A 36 15.46 4.16 15.29
CA VAL A 36 14.25 3.90 16.09
C VAL A 36 14.39 2.64 16.96
N PHE A 37 14.98 1.57 16.42
CA PHE A 37 15.09 0.30 17.11
C PHE A 37 16.49 0.08 17.67
N LYS A 38 16.54 -0.44 18.91
CA LYS A 38 17.80 -0.82 19.55
C LYS A 38 18.28 -2.17 19.02
N ASN A 39 19.61 -2.35 18.99
CA ASN A 39 20.26 -3.61 18.63
C ASN A 39 19.93 -4.15 17.22
N VAL A 40 19.78 -3.25 16.24
CA VAL A 40 19.73 -3.62 14.82
C VAL A 40 21.14 -3.99 14.35
N GLN A 41 21.32 -5.19 13.80
CA GLN A 41 22.64 -5.71 13.41
C GLN A 41 22.79 -5.91 11.89
N VAL A 42 21.85 -6.62 11.25
CA VAL A 42 21.93 -7.01 9.82
C VAL A 42 20.91 -6.32 8.90
N LEU A 43 19.94 -5.59 9.48
CA LEU A 43 18.88 -4.87 8.75
C LEU A 43 19.00 -3.35 8.96
N LYS A 44 20.22 -2.81 8.81
CA LYS A 44 20.51 -1.38 8.92
C LYS A 44 20.32 -0.67 7.58
N GLY A 45 20.12 0.64 7.60
CA GLY A 45 20.01 1.48 6.40
C GLY A 45 18.71 1.31 5.64
N ILE A 46 17.70 0.67 6.25
CA ILE A 46 16.36 0.54 5.69
C ILE A 46 15.37 1.40 6.50
N PRO A 47 14.34 1.97 5.85
CA PRO A 47 13.27 2.68 6.54
C PRO A 47 12.50 1.80 7.54
N VAL A 48 11.91 2.42 8.57
CA VAL A 48 11.14 1.73 9.63
C VAL A 48 10.00 0.86 9.07
N ASN A 49 9.26 1.33 8.07
CA ASN A 49 8.21 0.54 7.40
C ASN A 49 8.77 -0.74 6.76
N GLN A 50 9.89 -0.64 6.05
CA GLN A 50 10.54 -1.78 5.41
C GLN A 50 11.06 -2.78 6.47
N PHE A 51 11.58 -2.27 7.58
CA PHE A 51 12.01 -3.09 8.72
C PHE A 51 10.83 -3.85 9.35
N MET A 52 9.70 -3.17 9.60
CA MET A 52 8.52 -3.81 10.17
C MET A 52 7.89 -4.82 9.19
N GLY A 53 7.83 -4.49 7.90
CA GLY A 53 7.38 -5.42 6.87
C GLY A 53 8.29 -6.65 6.74
N THR A 54 9.59 -6.50 6.95
CA THR A 54 10.55 -7.62 7.06
C THR A 54 10.20 -8.56 8.21
N MET A 55 9.77 -8.02 9.37
CA MET A 55 9.32 -8.86 10.48
C MET A 55 8.06 -9.64 10.12
N GLY A 56 7.11 -9.02 9.40
CA GLY A 56 5.94 -9.71 8.84
C GLY A 56 6.31 -10.87 7.92
N ILE A 57 7.35 -10.71 7.08
CA ILE A 57 7.87 -11.81 6.25
C ILE A 57 8.45 -12.93 7.10
N PHE A 58 9.20 -12.62 8.17
CA PHE A 58 9.68 -13.67 9.06
C PHE A 58 8.52 -14.44 9.70
N SER A 59 7.52 -13.74 10.23
CA SER A 59 6.33 -14.38 10.80
C SER A 59 5.63 -15.29 9.79
N ALA A 60 5.32 -14.78 8.60
CA ALA A 60 4.63 -15.54 7.56
C ALA A 60 5.48 -16.71 7.00
N ALA A 61 6.79 -16.51 6.81
CA ALA A 61 7.65 -17.55 6.23
C ALA A 61 7.93 -18.68 7.21
N LEU A 62 8.06 -18.39 8.52
CA LEU A 62 8.36 -19.39 9.55
C LEU A 62 7.11 -19.95 10.25
N GLY A 63 5.93 -19.37 10.04
CA GLY A 63 4.72 -19.71 10.80
C GLY A 63 4.79 -19.25 12.25
N PHE A 64 5.50 -18.16 12.53
CA PHE A 64 5.78 -17.64 13.87
C PHE A 64 5.03 -16.34 14.16
N SER A 65 4.83 -16.08 15.44
CA SER A 65 4.42 -14.79 16.00
C SER A 65 5.64 -13.89 16.29
N CYS A 66 5.39 -12.65 16.72
CA CYS A 66 6.46 -11.76 17.18
C CYS A 66 7.17 -12.34 18.43
N GLU A 67 6.41 -12.94 19.33
CA GLU A 67 6.79 -13.45 20.65
C GLU A 67 7.68 -14.71 20.56
N ASP A 68 7.60 -15.43 19.45
CA ASP A 68 8.50 -16.56 19.18
C ASP A 68 9.97 -16.15 19.14
N CYS A 69 10.24 -14.90 18.72
CA CYS A 69 11.57 -14.34 18.57
C CYS A 69 11.86 -13.23 19.58
N HIS A 70 10.89 -12.37 19.85
CA HIS A 70 11.06 -11.17 20.66
C HIS A 70 10.40 -11.31 22.04
N THR A 71 10.99 -10.66 23.03
CA THR A 71 10.27 -10.39 24.28
C THR A 71 9.32 -9.24 24.02
N ALA A 72 8.01 -9.47 24.14
CA ALA A 72 6.98 -8.44 24.02
C ALA A 72 6.65 -7.81 25.38
N SER A 73 6.18 -6.57 25.36
CA SER A 73 5.71 -5.84 26.54
C SER A 73 4.82 -4.69 26.11
N ASP A 74 3.73 -4.50 26.84
CA ASP A 74 2.81 -3.36 26.66
C ASP A 74 3.48 -2.02 27.02
N ARG A 75 4.65 -2.04 27.65
CA ARG A 75 5.41 -0.84 28.07
C ARG A 75 6.31 -0.26 26.98
N GLY A 76 6.35 -0.86 25.79
CA GLY A 76 6.99 -0.30 24.60
C GLY A 76 8.04 -1.19 23.93
N TRP A 77 8.57 -0.69 22.82
CA TRP A 77 9.36 -1.44 21.83
C TRP A 77 10.79 -1.79 22.25
N ASP A 78 11.30 -1.23 23.35
CA ASP A 78 12.68 -1.44 23.79
C ASP A 78 12.99 -2.91 24.14
N VAL A 79 12.03 -3.63 24.71
CA VAL A 79 12.21 -5.04 25.09
C VAL A 79 12.38 -5.97 23.88
N TYR A 80 11.89 -5.55 22.70
CA TYR A 80 12.07 -6.31 21.47
C TYR A 80 13.56 -6.39 21.08
N ALA A 81 14.41 -5.51 21.59
CA ALA A 81 15.85 -5.51 21.33
C ALA A 81 16.62 -6.59 22.09
N ILE A 82 16.05 -7.16 23.16
CA ILE A 82 16.66 -8.21 23.98
C ILE A 82 17.10 -9.38 23.09
N ASP A 83 18.34 -9.85 23.29
CA ASP A 83 19.01 -10.77 22.36
C ASP A 83 19.36 -12.14 22.97
N THR A 84 18.70 -12.49 24.07
CA THR A 84 18.92 -13.75 24.78
C THR A 84 18.38 -14.94 23.97
N ASN A 85 17.27 -14.76 23.26
CA ASN A 85 16.65 -15.81 22.44
C ASN A 85 17.58 -16.24 21.28
N PRO A 86 18.00 -17.52 21.22
CA PRO A 86 18.88 -18.01 20.16
C PRO A 86 18.27 -17.92 18.75
N LYS A 87 16.93 -17.93 18.62
CA LYS A 87 16.24 -17.80 17.33
C LYS A 87 16.58 -16.47 16.65
N LYS A 88 16.68 -15.35 17.39
CA LYS A 88 17.08 -14.05 16.81
C LYS A 88 18.49 -14.09 16.20
N ARG A 89 19.44 -14.72 16.91
CA ARG A 89 20.81 -14.88 16.40
C ARG A 89 20.85 -15.78 15.16
N THR A 90 20.03 -16.82 15.12
CA THR A 90 19.86 -17.66 13.92
C THR A 90 19.26 -16.88 12.77
N ALA A 91 18.20 -16.11 12.98
CA ALA A 91 17.56 -15.29 11.95
C ALA A 91 18.57 -14.34 11.28
N ARG A 92 19.45 -13.70 12.06
CA ARG A 92 20.52 -12.86 11.50
C ARG A 92 21.48 -13.62 10.59
N ARG A 93 21.90 -14.83 10.99
CA ARG A 93 22.73 -15.69 10.15
C ARG A 93 21.99 -16.10 8.86
N MET A 94 20.70 -16.37 8.96
CA MET A 94 19.88 -16.72 7.79
C MET A 94 19.74 -15.55 6.82
N VAL A 95 19.59 -14.31 7.32
CA VAL A 95 19.59 -13.10 6.48
C VAL A 95 20.90 -12.99 5.73
N THR A 96 22.04 -13.07 6.43
CA THR A 96 23.37 -13.03 5.78
C THR A 96 23.52 -14.14 4.73
N MET A 97 23.17 -15.38 5.07
CA MET A 97 23.26 -16.52 4.16
C MET A 97 22.40 -16.31 2.90
N MET A 98 21.15 -15.87 3.06
CA MET A 98 20.26 -15.60 1.92
C MET A 98 20.79 -14.47 1.03
N THR A 99 21.27 -13.38 1.64
CA THR A 99 21.90 -12.27 0.89
C THR A 99 23.14 -12.76 0.12
N GLU A 100 23.96 -13.61 0.74
CA GLU A 100 25.14 -14.20 0.09
C GLU A 100 24.79 -15.13 -1.05
N ILE A 101 23.77 -15.99 -0.90
CA ILE A 101 23.29 -16.87 -1.97
C ILE A 101 22.82 -16.04 -3.17
N ASN A 102 22.02 -15.00 -2.93
CA ASN A 102 21.56 -14.09 -3.98
C ASN A 102 22.70 -13.35 -4.68
N ARG A 103 23.66 -12.84 -3.92
CA ARG A 103 24.84 -12.17 -4.47
C ARG A 103 25.70 -13.11 -5.32
N ALA A 104 25.99 -14.30 -4.81
CA ALA A 104 26.92 -15.23 -5.45
C ALA A 104 26.32 -15.92 -6.68
N ASN A 105 25.01 -16.19 -6.71
CA ASN A 105 24.39 -17.05 -7.73
C ASN A 105 23.40 -16.31 -8.64
N PHE A 106 22.86 -15.17 -8.20
CA PHE A 106 21.79 -14.47 -8.91
C PHE A 106 22.13 -12.99 -9.22
N GLY A 107 23.42 -12.64 -9.16
CA GLY A 107 23.89 -11.28 -9.44
C GLY A 107 23.31 -10.23 -8.49
N GLY A 108 22.95 -10.63 -7.26
CA GLY A 108 22.30 -9.79 -6.28
C GLY A 108 20.78 -9.68 -6.42
N ARG A 109 20.18 -10.27 -7.46
CA ARG A 109 18.70 -10.35 -7.57
C ARG A 109 18.16 -11.22 -6.44
N GLN A 110 17.10 -10.76 -5.79
CA GLN A 110 16.44 -11.49 -4.72
C GLN A 110 15.59 -12.64 -5.31
N VAL A 111 16.22 -13.79 -5.52
CA VAL A 111 15.57 -15.02 -6.01
C VAL A 111 15.33 -15.99 -4.86
N VAL A 112 16.28 -16.07 -3.92
CA VAL A 112 16.14 -16.81 -2.67
C VAL A 112 15.62 -15.88 -1.60
N THR A 113 14.55 -16.26 -0.92
CA THR A 113 13.91 -15.49 0.17
C THR A 113 13.71 -16.38 1.38
N CYS A 114 13.22 -15.82 2.48
CA CYS A 114 12.80 -16.64 3.62
C CYS A 114 11.71 -17.64 3.20
N TYR A 115 10.76 -17.21 2.37
CA TYR A 115 9.65 -18.06 1.93
C TYR A 115 10.09 -19.17 0.96
N THR A 116 11.08 -18.95 0.09
CA THR A 116 11.59 -20.01 -0.81
C THR A 116 12.11 -21.22 -0.05
N CYS A 117 12.68 -21.01 1.14
CA CYS A 117 13.25 -22.08 1.96
C CYS A 117 12.25 -22.62 2.99
N HIS A 118 11.56 -21.73 3.72
CA HIS A 118 10.74 -22.13 4.87
C HIS A 118 9.32 -22.56 4.51
N ARG A 119 8.67 -21.87 3.55
CA ARG A 119 7.32 -22.20 3.07
C ARG A 119 6.28 -22.40 4.20
N GLY A 120 6.32 -21.54 5.21
CA GLY A 120 5.43 -21.59 6.38
C GLY A 120 5.89 -22.53 7.49
N ASN A 121 7.07 -23.16 7.39
CA ASN A 121 7.63 -24.01 8.42
C ASN A 121 8.78 -23.33 9.17
N ASP A 122 8.92 -23.62 10.46
CA ASP A 122 9.98 -23.09 11.32
C ASP A 122 11.40 -23.44 10.82
N ARG A 123 11.51 -24.51 10.04
CA ARG A 123 12.73 -24.95 9.36
C ARG A 123 12.43 -25.47 7.95
N PRO A 124 13.35 -25.29 6.99
CA PRO A 124 13.20 -25.87 5.65
C PRO A 124 13.11 -27.41 5.71
N ALA A 125 12.10 -27.97 5.07
CA ALA A 125 11.96 -29.42 4.94
C ALA A 125 12.97 -29.94 3.90
N VAL A 126 13.80 -30.91 4.30
CA VAL A 126 14.76 -31.59 3.40
C VAL A 126 14.22 -32.92 2.85
N THR A 127 13.07 -33.38 3.35
CA THR A 127 12.40 -34.60 2.92
C THR A 127 10.99 -34.27 2.47
N LEU A 128 10.59 -34.78 1.30
CA LEU A 128 9.24 -34.60 0.77
C LEU A 128 8.23 -35.27 1.70
N ASN A 129 7.14 -34.57 2.02
CA ASN A 129 6.00 -35.16 2.70
C ASN A 129 5.11 -35.87 1.66
N MET A 130 5.00 -37.21 1.76
CA MET A 130 4.20 -38.02 0.83
C MET A 130 2.72 -37.61 0.79
N ALA A 131 2.16 -37.08 1.87
CA ALA A 131 0.80 -36.53 1.86
C ALA A 131 0.68 -35.28 0.98
N THR A 132 1.73 -34.44 0.94
CA THR A 132 1.78 -33.24 0.09
C THR A 132 2.12 -33.54 -1.38
N LEU A 133 2.56 -34.76 -1.68
CA LEU A 133 2.87 -35.19 -3.05
C LEU A 133 1.60 -35.43 -3.86
N TYR A 134 0.56 -35.96 -3.20
CA TYR A 134 -0.73 -36.28 -3.83
C TYR A 134 -1.84 -35.28 -3.50
N ALA A 135 -1.55 -34.28 -2.67
CA ALA A 135 -2.47 -33.17 -2.42
C ALA A 135 -2.47 -32.19 -3.58
N GLU A 136 -3.65 -31.69 -3.94
CA GLU A 136 -3.78 -30.52 -4.81
C GLU A 136 -3.11 -29.33 -4.14
N ARG A 137 -2.09 -28.77 -4.81
CA ARG A 137 -1.39 -27.58 -4.30
C ARG A 137 -2.17 -26.34 -4.72
N PRO A 138 -2.33 -25.36 -3.82
CA PRO A 138 -2.80 -24.04 -4.24
C PRO A 138 -1.90 -23.52 -5.36
N PRO A 139 -2.47 -22.89 -6.39
CA PRO A 139 -1.66 -22.28 -7.45
C PRO A 139 -0.75 -21.20 -6.83
N GLU A 140 0.55 -21.29 -7.11
CA GLU A 140 1.50 -20.23 -6.78
C GLU A 140 1.57 -19.28 -7.97
N ASN A 141 1.19 -18.02 -7.74
CA ASN A 141 1.25 -17.01 -8.79
C ASN A 141 2.68 -16.51 -8.94
N ALA A 142 3.13 -16.43 -10.20
CA ALA A 142 4.40 -15.79 -10.49
C ALA A 142 4.34 -14.31 -10.11
N ASP A 143 5.38 -13.88 -9.40
CA ASP A 143 5.61 -12.48 -9.03
C ASP A 143 5.48 -11.50 -10.22
N VAL A 144 6.03 -11.89 -11.37
CA VAL A 144 5.81 -11.22 -12.65
C VAL A 144 5.03 -12.15 -13.54
N ILE A 145 3.81 -11.77 -13.91
CA ILE A 145 2.97 -12.63 -14.74
C ILE A 145 3.53 -12.70 -16.17
N PRO A 146 3.58 -13.90 -16.78
CA PRO A 146 3.96 -14.01 -18.18
C PRO A 146 2.85 -13.42 -19.06
N ALA A 147 3.23 -12.79 -20.18
CA ALA A 147 2.26 -12.41 -21.19
C ALA A 147 1.61 -13.67 -21.78
N PHE A 148 0.28 -13.69 -21.86
CA PHE A 148 -0.47 -14.85 -22.35
C PHE A 148 -0.84 -14.70 -23.84
N PRO A 149 -0.41 -15.61 -24.72
CA PRO A 149 -0.78 -15.56 -26.13
C PRO A 149 -2.29 -15.60 -26.34
N GLY A 150 -2.82 -14.68 -27.16
CA GLY A 150 -4.26 -14.61 -27.45
C GLY A 150 -5.11 -13.97 -26.34
N ALA A 151 -4.50 -13.47 -25.26
CA ALA A 151 -5.21 -12.63 -24.30
C ALA A 151 -5.63 -11.29 -24.93
N PRO A 152 -6.71 -10.65 -24.43
CA PRO A 152 -7.05 -9.27 -24.82
C PRO A 152 -5.90 -8.32 -24.50
N SER A 153 -5.82 -7.20 -25.21
CA SER A 153 -4.86 -6.15 -24.86
C SER A 153 -5.20 -5.55 -23.50
N SER A 154 -4.21 -4.99 -22.79
CA SER A 154 -4.46 -4.29 -21.53
C SER A 154 -5.46 -3.15 -21.71
N ASP A 155 -5.40 -2.44 -22.84
CA ASP A 155 -6.36 -1.39 -23.18
C ASP A 155 -7.79 -1.93 -23.24
N GLN A 156 -8.03 -3.07 -23.90
CA GLN A 156 -9.36 -3.67 -23.98
C GLN A 156 -9.91 -4.03 -22.60
N VAL A 157 -9.07 -4.59 -21.71
CA VAL A 157 -9.48 -4.95 -20.36
C VAL A 157 -9.81 -3.71 -19.53
N LEU A 158 -8.92 -2.71 -19.55
CA LEU A 158 -9.09 -1.47 -18.79
C LEU A 158 -10.26 -0.62 -19.32
N ASP A 159 -10.47 -0.58 -20.64
CA ASP A 159 -11.62 0.08 -21.24
C ASP A 159 -12.93 -0.61 -20.86
N LYS A 160 -12.95 -1.96 -20.85
CA LYS A 160 -14.11 -2.71 -20.36
C LYS A 160 -14.43 -2.35 -18.90
N TYR A 161 -13.43 -2.24 -18.04
CA TYR A 161 -13.61 -1.80 -16.65
C TYR A 161 -14.16 -0.39 -16.55
N VAL A 162 -13.59 0.58 -17.28
CA VAL A 162 -14.08 1.96 -17.33
C VAL A 162 -15.54 2.02 -17.78
N GLN A 163 -15.93 1.22 -18.77
CA GLN A 163 -17.33 1.12 -19.21
C GLN A 163 -18.22 0.47 -18.14
N ALA A 164 -17.78 -0.62 -17.51
CA ALA A 164 -18.53 -1.31 -16.46
C ALA A 164 -18.85 -0.40 -15.26
N LEU A 165 -17.95 0.54 -14.95
CA LEU A 165 -18.16 1.52 -13.89
C LEU A 165 -19.11 2.66 -14.25
N GLY A 166 -19.53 2.83 -15.51
CA GLY A 166 -20.43 3.90 -15.94
C GLY A 166 -19.91 4.76 -17.10
N GLY A 167 -18.69 4.48 -17.59
CA GLY A 167 -18.06 5.14 -18.73
C GLY A 167 -17.21 6.36 -18.33
N ALA A 168 -16.25 6.70 -19.20
CA ALA A 168 -15.23 7.71 -18.94
C ALA A 168 -15.81 9.09 -18.55
N GLN A 169 -16.90 9.52 -19.19
CA GLN A 169 -17.51 10.83 -18.90
C GLN A 169 -18.08 10.91 -17.48
N ARG A 170 -18.78 9.87 -17.00
CA ARG A 170 -19.32 9.87 -15.64
C ARG A 170 -18.22 9.75 -14.60
N LEU A 171 -17.23 8.90 -14.87
CA LEU A 171 -16.05 8.76 -14.02
C LEU A 171 -15.28 10.09 -13.89
N ALA A 172 -15.11 10.84 -14.97
CA ALA A 172 -14.49 12.17 -14.93
C ALA A 172 -15.31 13.20 -14.15
N GLY A 173 -16.63 12.99 -14.02
CA GLY A 173 -17.52 13.82 -13.21
C GLY A 173 -17.47 13.53 -11.70
N LEU A 174 -16.84 12.43 -11.28
CA LEU A 174 -16.61 12.12 -9.87
C LEU A 174 -15.27 12.72 -9.43
N THR A 175 -15.34 13.84 -8.71
CA THR A 175 -14.15 14.64 -8.32
C THR A 175 -13.76 14.46 -6.86
N SER A 176 -14.71 14.03 -6.04
CA SER A 176 -14.52 13.81 -4.61
C SER A 176 -15.61 12.90 -4.06
N PHE A 177 -15.38 12.27 -2.92
CA PHE A 177 -16.44 11.67 -2.13
C PHE A 177 -16.04 11.56 -0.65
N VAL A 178 -17.07 11.49 0.20
CA VAL A 178 -16.94 11.06 1.59
C VAL A 178 -17.72 9.77 1.75
N ALA A 179 -17.11 8.75 2.35
CA ALA A 179 -17.78 7.49 2.63
C ALA A 179 -17.72 7.17 4.13
N LYS A 180 -18.77 6.50 4.61
CA LYS A 180 -18.86 6.02 5.99
C LYS A 180 -19.28 4.57 6.02
N GLY A 181 -18.79 3.83 7.00
CA GLY A 181 -19.05 2.41 7.14
C GLY A 181 -18.47 1.83 8.42
N THR A 182 -18.18 0.54 8.37
CA THR A 182 -17.55 -0.19 9.46
C THR A 182 -16.37 -1.00 8.95
N SER A 183 -15.33 -1.12 9.77
CA SER A 183 -14.21 -2.05 9.62
C SER A 183 -14.33 -3.17 10.66
N VAL A 184 -13.92 -4.38 10.29
CA VAL A 184 -13.83 -5.55 11.19
C VAL A 184 -12.49 -6.23 10.92
N GLY A 185 -11.65 -6.24 11.95
CA GLY A 185 -10.27 -6.74 11.88
C GLY A 185 -10.21 -8.22 12.21
N TYR A 186 -9.10 -8.84 11.86
CA TYR A 186 -8.77 -10.20 12.27
C TYR A 186 -8.17 -10.20 13.69
N GLY A 187 -8.70 -11.02 14.60
CA GLY A 187 -8.24 -11.13 15.99
C GLY A 187 -9.40 -11.11 17.01
N PRO A 188 -9.12 -11.00 18.33
CA PRO A 188 -10.16 -10.90 19.36
C PRO A 188 -11.06 -9.66 19.21
N GLU A 189 -10.63 -8.67 18.41
CA GLU A 189 -11.37 -7.48 18.02
C GLU A 189 -12.30 -7.73 16.80
N GLY A 190 -13.22 -8.68 16.94
CA GLY A 190 -14.26 -8.95 15.94
C GLY A 190 -15.37 -7.88 15.90
N ASP A 191 -15.30 -6.87 16.76
CA ASP A 191 -16.28 -5.80 16.84
C ASP A 191 -16.18 -4.84 15.66
N LYS A 192 -17.34 -4.35 15.22
CA LYS A 192 -17.42 -3.35 14.15
C LYS A 192 -16.91 -2.02 14.66
N ARG A 193 -15.86 -1.50 14.01
CA ARG A 193 -15.29 -0.18 14.26
C ARG A 193 -15.79 0.82 13.24
N PRO A 194 -16.19 2.05 13.62
CA PRO A 194 -16.54 3.07 12.65
C PRO A 194 -15.40 3.34 11.67
N PHE A 195 -15.74 3.51 10.40
CA PHE A 195 -14.79 3.72 9.32
C PHE A 195 -15.21 4.89 8.43
N GLU A 196 -14.26 5.74 8.06
CA GLU A 196 -14.48 6.90 7.18
C GLU A 196 -13.45 6.95 6.04
N ILE A 197 -13.89 7.39 4.86
CA ILE A 197 -13.01 7.78 3.75
C ILE A 197 -13.30 9.21 3.35
N PHE A 198 -12.25 9.98 3.15
CA PHE A 198 -12.25 11.25 2.43
C PHE A 198 -11.39 11.09 1.18
N ALA A 199 -11.93 11.35 0.00
CA ALA A 199 -11.18 11.17 -1.24
C ALA A 199 -11.44 12.35 -2.18
N LYS A 200 -10.38 12.83 -2.84
CA LYS A 200 -10.44 13.92 -3.81
C LYS A 200 -9.47 13.65 -4.95
N ALA A 201 -9.98 13.70 -6.17
CA ALA A 201 -9.17 13.50 -7.37
C ALA A 201 -8.34 14.75 -7.70
N PRO A 202 -7.12 14.58 -8.26
CA PRO A 202 -6.37 13.33 -8.36
C PRO A 202 -5.57 13.04 -7.07
N GLY A 203 -5.39 11.76 -6.74
CA GLY A 203 -4.36 11.28 -5.82
C GLY A 203 -4.49 11.63 -4.33
N GLN A 204 -5.60 12.23 -3.87
CA GLN A 204 -5.78 12.54 -2.45
C GLN A 204 -6.79 11.57 -1.80
N ARG A 205 -6.39 10.93 -0.71
CA ARG A 205 -7.23 9.98 0.02
C ARG A 205 -6.81 9.88 1.49
N THR A 206 -7.80 9.90 2.38
CA THR A 206 -7.65 9.61 3.80
C THR A 206 -8.64 8.53 4.18
N ALA A 207 -8.15 7.44 4.77
CA ALA A 207 -8.96 6.39 5.37
C ALA A 207 -8.72 6.37 6.88
N ILE A 208 -9.80 6.32 7.67
CA ILE A 208 -9.76 6.35 9.13
C ILE A 208 -10.56 5.17 9.66
N THR A 209 -9.93 4.34 10.47
CA THR A 209 -10.59 3.35 11.33
C THR A 209 -10.54 3.85 12.77
N HIS A 210 -11.70 4.07 13.37
CA HIS A 210 -11.82 4.51 14.75
C HIS A 210 -11.72 3.30 15.69
N THR A 211 -10.53 3.03 16.22
CA THR A 211 -10.29 1.91 17.15
C THR A 211 -10.52 2.34 18.60
N LEU A 212 -10.56 1.37 19.53
CA LEU A 212 -10.72 1.66 20.96
C LEU A 212 -9.55 2.47 21.51
N ASP A 213 -8.34 2.22 21.00
CA ASP A 213 -7.09 2.83 21.47
C ASP A 213 -6.69 4.06 20.63
N GLY A 214 -7.61 4.60 19.83
CA GLY A 214 -7.39 5.75 18.96
C GLY A 214 -7.46 5.44 17.47
N ASP A 215 -7.35 6.47 16.64
CA ASP A 215 -7.54 6.33 15.19
C ASP A 215 -6.35 5.63 14.51
N SER A 216 -6.66 4.70 13.61
CA SER A 216 -5.75 4.20 12.60
C SER A 216 -6.04 4.91 11.28
N ILE A 217 -5.07 5.66 10.76
CA ILE A 217 -5.21 6.59 9.65
C ILE A 217 -4.17 6.28 8.58
N ILE A 218 -4.61 6.20 7.32
CA ILE A 218 -3.73 6.27 6.15
C ILE A 218 -4.12 7.50 5.35
N VAL A 219 -3.16 8.40 5.10
CA VAL A 219 -3.32 9.62 4.31
C VAL A 219 -2.40 9.57 3.10
N VAL A 220 -2.91 9.99 1.94
CA VAL A 220 -2.15 10.38 0.75
C VAL A 220 -2.64 11.76 0.34
N ASP A 221 -1.73 12.72 0.17
CA ASP A 221 -2.08 14.13 -0.09
C ASP A 221 -1.96 14.53 -1.57
N GLY A 222 -1.67 13.56 -2.45
CA GLY A 222 -1.34 13.76 -3.86
C GLY A 222 0.16 13.87 -4.15
N ARG A 223 1.01 14.00 -3.12
CA ARG A 223 2.47 14.04 -3.23
C ARG A 223 3.15 13.06 -2.28
N GLY A 224 2.83 13.09 -1.00
CA GLY A 224 3.31 12.15 0.01
C GLY A 224 2.19 11.32 0.60
N GLY A 225 2.52 10.58 1.64
CA GLY A 225 1.54 9.85 2.42
C GLY A 225 2.08 9.52 3.81
N TRP A 226 1.16 9.24 4.73
CA TRP A 226 1.46 8.91 6.11
C TRP A 226 0.54 7.80 6.60
N VAL A 227 1.07 6.97 7.49
CA VAL A 227 0.28 6.09 8.34
C VAL A 227 0.43 6.55 9.78
N ALA A 228 -0.67 6.61 10.50
CA ALA A 228 -0.71 6.87 11.93
C ALA A 228 -1.61 5.84 12.59
N ALA A 229 -1.13 5.19 13.65
CA ALA A 229 -1.94 4.21 14.37
C ALA A 229 -1.39 4.08 15.80
N PRO A 230 -2.25 3.73 16.78
CA PRO A 230 -1.79 3.45 18.14
C PRO A 230 -0.81 2.28 18.14
N HIS A 231 -0.02 2.20 19.22
CA HIS A 231 0.94 1.12 19.51
C HIS A 231 2.09 0.93 18.50
N ARG A 232 2.13 1.64 17.38
CA ARG A 232 3.26 1.58 16.43
C ARG A 232 4.56 2.11 17.03
N PRO A 233 5.73 1.60 16.58
CA PRO A 233 7.04 2.11 17.04
C PRO A 233 7.22 3.61 16.79
N VAL A 234 6.70 4.07 15.64
CA VAL A 234 6.62 5.48 15.28
C VAL A 234 5.13 5.80 15.09
N PRO A 235 4.52 6.63 15.96
CA PRO A 235 3.08 6.89 15.94
C PRO A 235 2.57 7.51 14.64
N VAL A 236 3.40 8.30 13.95
CA VAL A 236 3.12 8.86 12.62
C VAL A 236 4.33 8.64 11.72
N LEU A 237 4.17 7.79 10.72
CA LEU A 237 5.25 7.40 9.81
C LEU A 237 4.93 7.89 8.39
N ALA A 238 5.88 8.56 7.75
CA ALA A 238 5.79 8.87 6.33
C ALA A 238 5.94 7.59 5.50
N LEU A 239 5.06 7.39 4.53
CA LEU A 239 5.17 6.32 3.54
C LEU A 239 6.22 6.71 2.49
N THR A 240 7.07 5.77 2.10
CA THR A 240 8.13 5.99 1.10
C THR A 240 8.29 4.80 0.19
N GLY A 241 8.88 5.00 -0.99
CA GLY A 241 9.13 3.93 -1.95
C GLY A 241 7.84 3.19 -2.32
N GLN A 242 7.91 1.87 -2.43
CA GLN A 242 6.80 1.05 -2.89
C GLN A 242 5.58 1.04 -1.96
N ASP A 243 5.74 1.35 -0.66
CA ASP A 243 4.61 1.54 0.26
C ASP A 243 3.79 2.79 -0.10
N LEU A 244 4.47 3.89 -0.44
CA LEU A 244 3.81 5.11 -0.92
C LEU A 244 3.15 4.87 -2.29
N ASP A 245 3.83 4.15 -3.18
CA ASP A 245 3.29 3.83 -4.50
C ASP A 245 2.03 2.97 -4.40
N GLY A 246 1.99 2.02 -3.46
CA GLY A 246 0.80 1.24 -3.16
C GLY A 246 -0.36 2.10 -2.64
N ALA A 247 -0.10 3.01 -1.70
CA ALA A 247 -1.13 3.91 -1.17
C ALA A 247 -1.65 4.90 -2.23
N ARG A 248 -0.78 5.39 -3.12
CA ARG A 248 -1.18 6.21 -4.28
C ARG A 248 -2.04 5.43 -5.26
N LEU A 249 -1.68 4.17 -5.56
CA LEU A 249 -2.50 3.31 -6.42
C LEU A 249 -3.91 3.15 -5.85
N ASP A 250 -4.05 2.91 -4.53
CA ASP A 250 -5.36 2.82 -3.90
C ASP A 250 -6.15 4.15 -3.99
N ALA A 251 -5.47 5.30 -3.94
CA ALA A 251 -6.09 6.62 -4.13
C ALA A 251 -6.53 6.86 -5.59
N ASP A 252 -5.72 6.42 -6.56
CA ASP A 252 -6.03 6.56 -7.99
C ASP A 252 -7.15 5.60 -8.42
N LEU A 253 -7.18 4.38 -7.89
CA LEU A 253 -8.26 3.41 -8.15
C LEU A 253 -9.60 3.82 -7.53
N ALA A 254 -9.61 4.74 -6.57
CA ALA A 254 -10.84 5.37 -6.10
C ALA A 254 -11.47 6.33 -7.14
N PHE A 255 -10.70 6.77 -8.14
CA PHE A 255 -11.13 7.62 -9.26
C PHE A 255 -10.61 7.09 -10.62
N PRO A 256 -11.06 5.90 -11.08
CA PRO A 256 -10.38 5.13 -12.13
C PRO A 256 -10.58 5.69 -13.55
N SER A 257 -10.98 6.95 -13.72
CA SER A 257 -11.07 7.64 -15.03
C SER A 257 -9.73 7.63 -15.78
N ARG A 258 -8.61 7.59 -15.04
CA ARG A 258 -7.24 7.56 -15.56
C ARG A 258 -6.49 6.28 -15.19
N ILE A 259 -7.18 5.16 -15.01
CA ILE A 259 -6.55 3.90 -14.60
C ILE A 259 -5.37 3.48 -15.51
N LYS A 260 -5.45 3.78 -16.80
CA LYS A 260 -4.37 3.48 -17.77
C LYS A 260 -3.05 4.19 -17.45
N ASP A 261 -3.13 5.35 -16.79
CA ASP A 261 -1.98 6.15 -16.36
C ASP A 261 -1.48 5.78 -14.96
N ALA A 262 -2.26 5.00 -14.20
CA ALA A 262 -1.93 4.66 -12.80
C ALA A 262 -0.72 3.72 -12.70
N LEU A 263 -0.49 2.89 -13.73
CA LEU A 263 0.65 2.00 -13.85
C LEU A 263 1.19 2.00 -15.28
N THR A 264 2.40 1.49 -15.44
CA THR A 264 3.09 1.35 -16.73
C THR A 264 3.41 -0.10 -17.04
N THR A 265 3.91 -0.39 -18.25
CA THR A 265 4.38 -1.73 -18.65
C THR A 265 3.35 -2.83 -18.37
N TRP A 266 2.12 -2.58 -18.80
CA TRP A 266 1.00 -3.50 -18.61
C TRP A 266 1.27 -4.86 -19.28
N ARG A 267 0.96 -5.93 -18.56
CA ARG A 267 1.01 -7.32 -19.02
C ARG A 267 -0.34 -7.95 -18.77
N VAL A 268 -0.83 -8.72 -19.72
CA VAL A 268 -2.06 -9.50 -19.55
C VAL A 268 -1.67 -10.97 -19.46
N GLY A 269 -2.01 -11.58 -18.33
CA GLY A 269 -1.68 -12.96 -18.01
C GLY A 269 -2.81 -13.94 -18.34
N PRO A 270 -2.60 -15.23 -18.02
CA PRO A 270 -3.68 -16.21 -18.06
C PRO A 270 -4.80 -15.77 -17.12
N SER A 271 -6.02 -16.19 -17.42
CA SER A 271 -7.15 -15.95 -16.52
C SER A 271 -7.07 -16.83 -15.29
N GLU A 272 -7.58 -16.34 -14.17
CA GLU A 272 -7.64 -17.07 -12.89
C GLU A 272 -9.08 -17.09 -12.38
N THR A 273 -9.46 -18.16 -11.68
CA THR A 273 -10.77 -18.24 -11.03
C THR A 273 -10.66 -17.68 -9.60
N ILE A 274 -11.38 -16.59 -9.32
CA ILE A 274 -11.41 -15.93 -8.01
C ILE A 274 -12.83 -16.03 -7.46
N GLY A 275 -13.01 -16.73 -6.33
CA GLY A 275 -14.32 -16.90 -5.71
C GLY A 275 -15.37 -17.53 -6.64
N GLY A 276 -14.96 -18.46 -7.50
CA GLY A 276 -15.82 -19.12 -8.47
C GLY A 276 -16.11 -18.32 -9.75
N ARG A 277 -15.50 -17.15 -9.93
CA ARG A 277 -15.64 -16.32 -11.13
C ARG A 277 -14.34 -16.24 -11.91
N ASP A 278 -14.42 -16.32 -13.22
CA ASP A 278 -13.24 -16.16 -14.07
C ASP A 278 -12.85 -14.68 -14.16
N ALA A 279 -11.59 -14.38 -13.82
CA ALA A 279 -11.02 -13.05 -13.85
C ALA A 279 -9.89 -12.96 -14.87
N GLN A 280 -9.91 -11.90 -15.67
CA GLN A 280 -8.79 -11.49 -16.49
C GLN A 280 -7.72 -10.84 -15.61
N VAL A 281 -6.50 -11.38 -15.65
CA VAL A 281 -5.36 -10.92 -14.86
C VAL A 281 -4.55 -9.91 -15.67
N VAL A 282 -4.31 -8.74 -15.09
CA VAL A 282 -3.53 -7.65 -15.70
C VAL A 282 -2.54 -7.11 -14.67
N GLN A 283 -1.25 -7.15 -14.96
CA GLN A 283 -0.21 -6.62 -14.08
C GLN A 283 0.42 -5.36 -14.65
N GLY A 284 0.55 -4.33 -13.83
CA GLY A 284 1.26 -3.09 -14.14
C GLY A 284 2.43 -2.86 -13.20
N THR A 285 3.32 -1.95 -13.61
CA THR A 285 4.48 -1.49 -12.84
C THR A 285 4.27 -0.03 -12.46
N GLY A 286 4.22 0.26 -11.16
CA GLY A 286 4.16 1.61 -10.61
C GLY A 286 5.54 2.27 -10.54
N ALA A 287 5.58 3.42 -9.88
CA ALA A 287 6.86 4.05 -9.56
C ALA A 287 7.74 3.12 -8.69
N ASN A 288 9.05 3.40 -8.66
CA ASN A 288 10.04 2.61 -7.91
C ASN A 288 10.01 1.09 -8.17
N GLY A 289 9.46 0.65 -9.31
CA GLY A 289 9.35 -0.76 -9.68
C GLY A 289 8.29 -1.54 -8.90
N ALA A 290 7.36 -0.85 -8.20
CA ALA A 290 6.27 -1.50 -7.49
C ALA A 290 5.41 -2.31 -8.47
N LEU A 291 5.12 -3.57 -8.15
CA LEU A 291 4.23 -4.40 -8.95
C LEU A 291 2.82 -4.34 -8.37
N ALA A 292 1.83 -4.28 -9.27
CA ALA A 292 0.44 -4.45 -8.91
C ALA A 292 -0.28 -5.30 -9.96
N THR A 293 -0.94 -6.35 -9.50
CA THR A 293 -1.75 -7.26 -10.30
C THR A 293 -3.22 -6.99 -10.01
N LEU A 294 -3.98 -6.68 -11.06
CA LEU A 294 -5.39 -6.38 -11.05
C LEU A 294 -6.16 -7.53 -11.70
N TYR A 295 -7.26 -7.93 -11.08
CA TYR A 295 -8.09 -9.05 -11.48
C TYR A 295 -9.48 -8.52 -11.81
N PHE A 296 -9.84 -8.57 -13.09
CA PHE A 296 -11.12 -8.06 -13.58
C PHE A 296 -12.05 -9.22 -13.90
N ASP A 297 -13.21 -9.25 -13.27
CA ASP A 297 -14.26 -10.23 -13.57
C ASP A 297 -14.59 -10.22 -15.06
N LYS A 298 -14.52 -11.37 -15.72
CA LYS A 298 -14.69 -11.46 -17.18
C LYS A 298 -16.10 -11.14 -17.64
N GLU A 299 -17.11 -11.39 -16.82
CA GLU A 299 -18.50 -11.15 -17.16
C GLU A 299 -18.82 -9.66 -17.04
N SER A 300 -18.77 -9.13 -15.82
CA SER A 300 -19.12 -7.76 -15.47
C SER A 300 -18.07 -6.72 -15.88
N GLY A 301 -16.80 -7.11 -16.00
CA GLY A 301 -15.68 -6.19 -16.21
C GLY A 301 -15.19 -5.48 -14.94
N LEU A 302 -15.77 -5.75 -13.77
CA LEU A 302 -15.43 -5.07 -12.51
C LEU A 302 -14.11 -5.60 -11.92
N LEU A 303 -13.34 -4.73 -11.29
CA LEU A 303 -12.16 -5.11 -10.51
C LEU A 303 -12.62 -5.90 -9.27
N VAL A 304 -12.23 -7.16 -9.15
CA VAL A 304 -12.60 -8.03 -8.03
C VAL A 304 -11.45 -8.30 -7.07
N ARG A 305 -10.20 -8.18 -7.54
CA ARG A 305 -9.02 -8.31 -6.70
C ARG A 305 -7.89 -7.41 -7.18
N GLN A 306 -7.12 -6.91 -6.23
CA GLN A 306 -5.83 -6.26 -6.43
C GLN A 306 -4.81 -6.97 -5.54
N VAL A 307 -3.61 -7.21 -6.06
CA VAL A 307 -2.46 -7.62 -5.27
C VAL A 307 -1.34 -6.64 -5.58
N ARG A 308 -0.85 -5.92 -4.58
CA ARG A 308 0.29 -5.01 -4.71
C ARG A 308 1.41 -5.42 -3.77
N TYR A 309 2.63 -5.06 -4.13
CA TYR A 309 3.83 -5.48 -3.40
C TYR A 309 4.65 -4.28 -2.96
N ALA A 310 5.21 -4.36 -1.75
CA ALA A 310 6.30 -3.52 -1.30
C ALA A 310 7.59 -4.34 -1.16
N ASP A 311 8.74 -3.68 -1.30
CA ASP A 311 10.04 -4.35 -1.27
C ASP A 311 10.57 -4.50 0.16
N SER A 312 11.29 -5.59 0.43
CA SER A 312 12.06 -5.79 1.66
C SER A 312 13.36 -6.53 1.36
N PRO A 313 14.37 -6.43 2.24
CA PRO A 313 15.62 -7.17 2.07
C PRO A 313 15.47 -8.70 2.00
N VAL A 314 14.34 -9.27 2.44
CA VAL A 314 14.15 -10.71 2.62
C VAL A 314 13.00 -11.33 1.83
N GLY A 315 12.35 -10.55 0.96
CA GLY A 315 11.17 -10.96 0.20
C GLY A 315 10.28 -9.75 -0.13
N ARG A 316 9.33 -9.92 -1.03
CA ARG A 316 8.28 -8.92 -1.25
C ARG A 316 7.18 -9.05 -0.19
N ILE A 317 6.61 -7.92 0.18
CA ILE A 317 5.50 -7.80 1.13
C ILE A 317 4.21 -7.65 0.32
N PRO A 318 3.36 -8.68 0.22
CA PRO A 318 2.10 -8.58 -0.48
C PRO A 318 1.04 -7.84 0.35
N THR A 319 0.18 -7.09 -0.33
CA THR A 319 -1.12 -6.63 0.15
C THR A 319 -2.16 -7.07 -0.87
N LEU A 320 -3.12 -7.88 -0.44
CA LEU A 320 -4.22 -8.36 -1.26
C LEU A 320 -5.49 -7.61 -0.86
N ILE A 321 -6.24 -7.11 -1.84
CA ILE A 321 -7.53 -6.45 -1.62
C ILE A 321 -8.55 -7.13 -2.51
N ASP A 322 -9.60 -7.69 -1.92
CA ASP A 322 -10.77 -8.23 -2.60
C ASP A 322 -11.92 -7.24 -2.56
N TYR A 323 -12.50 -6.93 -3.72
CA TYR A 323 -13.61 -5.97 -3.85
C TYR A 323 -14.91 -6.71 -4.19
N SER A 324 -16.02 -6.27 -3.58
CA SER A 324 -17.36 -6.75 -3.86
C SER A 324 -18.42 -5.69 -3.55
N ASP A 325 -19.70 -6.06 -3.69
CA ASP A 325 -20.84 -5.19 -3.41
C ASP A 325 -20.76 -3.86 -4.19
N TYR A 326 -20.60 -3.95 -5.51
CA TYR A 326 -20.57 -2.75 -6.35
C TYR A 326 -21.96 -2.13 -6.46
N ARG A 327 -22.09 -0.87 -6.04
CA ARG A 327 -23.35 -0.11 -6.07
C ARG A 327 -23.21 1.15 -6.89
N ASP A 328 -24.32 1.61 -7.46
CA ASP A 328 -24.37 2.87 -8.18
C ASP A 328 -24.33 4.06 -7.21
N VAL A 329 -23.44 5.01 -7.48
CA VAL A 329 -23.28 6.27 -6.77
C VAL A 329 -23.22 7.37 -7.82
N SER A 330 -24.34 8.05 -8.05
CA SER A 330 -24.46 9.09 -9.09
C SER A 330 -24.04 8.62 -10.49
N GLY A 331 -24.44 7.39 -10.87
CA GLY A 331 -24.13 6.81 -12.16
C GLY A 331 -22.75 6.18 -12.28
N VAL A 332 -21.96 6.16 -11.20
CA VAL A 332 -20.66 5.48 -11.12
C VAL A 332 -20.78 4.27 -10.21
N LYS A 333 -20.39 3.08 -10.66
CA LYS A 333 -20.32 1.91 -9.77
C LYS A 333 -19.11 2.03 -8.85
N MET A 334 -19.29 1.81 -7.56
CA MET A 334 -18.23 1.83 -6.55
C MET A 334 -18.34 0.60 -5.65
N PRO A 335 -17.22 -0.02 -5.20
CA PRO A 335 -17.27 -1.14 -4.27
C PRO A 335 -17.70 -0.64 -2.87
N PHE A 336 -18.72 -1.27 -2.29
CA PHE A 336 -19.16 -1.00 -0.91
C PHE A 336 -18.61 -2.02 0.09
N HIS A 337 -17.98 -3.09 -0.37
CA HIS A 337 -17.34 -4.07 0.48
C HIS A 337 -15.95 -4.39 -0.05
N TRP A 338 -14.97 -4.44 0.85
CA TRP A 338 -13.68 -5.02 0.52
C TRP A 338 -13.02 -5.66 1.72
N THR A 339 -12.18 -6.64 1.44
CA THR A 339 -11.31 -7.26 2.44
C THR A 339 -9.86 -7.05 2.04
N VAL A 340 -9.07 -6.45 2.92
CA VAL A 340 -7.63 -6.26 2.74
C VAL A 340 -6.87 -7.21 3.65
N ALA A 341 -5.94 -7.98 3.08
CA ALA A 341 -5.07 -8.92 3.79
C ALA A 341 -3.60 -8.58 3.54
N TRP A 342 -2.79 -8.70 4.59
CA TRP A 342 -1.34 -8.50 4.56
C TRP A 342 -0.68 -9.52 5.51
N LEU A 343 0.64 -9.49 5.64
CA LEU A 343 1.40 -10.61 6.24
C LEU A 343 1.08 -10.89 7.72
N ASP A 344 0.61 -9.91 8.47
CA ASP A 344 0.30 -10.01 9.90
C ASP A 344 -1.15 -9.58 10.23
N GLY A 345 -2.05 -9.53 9.24
CA GLY A 345 -3.45 -9.22 9.52
C GLY A 345 -4.37 -9.16 8.31
N GLN A 346 -5.64 -8.95 8.61
CA GLN A 346 -6.69 -8.73 7.64
C GLN A 346 -7.73 -7.76 8.23
N ASP A 347 -8.36 -6.97 7.38
CA ASP A 347 -9.46 -6.08 7.74
C ASP A 347 -10.54 -6.12 6.67
N THR A 348 -11.80 -6.19 7.09
CA THR A 348 -12.96 -6.16 6.19
C THR A 348 -13.72 -4.88 6.41
N VAL A 349 -13.90 -4.11 5.34
CA VAL A 349 -14.67 -2.88 5.34
C VAL A 349 -16.00 -3.10 4.64
N GLN A 350 -17.07 -2.60 5.27
CA GLN A 350 -18.39 -2.45 4.67
C GLN A 350 -18.81 -0.98 4.76
N LEU A 351 -18.93 -0.32 3.60
CA LEU A 351 -19.52 1.00 3.49
C LEU A 351 -21.04 0.93 3.63
N ALA A 352 -21.58 1.89 4.36
CA ALA A 352 -23.02 2.13 4.48
C ALA A 352 -23.47 3.29 3.60
N GLU A 353 -22.61 4.29 3.41
CA GLU A 353 -22.94 5.52 2.69
C GLU A 353 -21.73 6.02 1.90
N VAL A 354 -21.99 6.54 0.69
CA VAL A 354 -21.05 7.31 -0.12
C VAL A 354 -21.73 8.59 -0.60
N ARG A 355 -21.13 9.74 -0.30
CA ARG A 355 -21.58 11.08 -0.73
C ARG A 355 -20.62 11.61 -1.80
N PRO A 356 -20.99 11.54 -3.09
CA PRO A 356 -20.13 12.01 -4.18
C PRO A 356 -20.14 13.52 -4.30
N ASN A 357 -19.06 14.07 -4.87
CA ASN A 357 -18.90 15.48 -5.26
C ASN A 357 -19.16 16.50 -4.13
N ILE A 358 -18.79 16.14 -2.90
CA ILE A 358 -18.90 17.02 -1.73
C ILE A 358 -17.61 17.79 -1.51
N ALA A 359 -17.71 19.06 -1.09
CA ALA A 359 -16.54 19.82 -0.67
C ALA A 359 -15.91 19.17 0.59
N ILE A 360 -14.61 18.94 0.54
CA ILE A 360 -13.83 18.35 1.63
C ILE A 360 -12.79 19.38 2.08
N ASP A 361 -12.71 19.60 3.39
CA ASP A 361 -11.67 20.43 3.99
C ASP A 361 -10.28 19.86 3.65
N ALA A 362 -9.38 20.71 3.14
CA ALA A 362 -8.02 20.33 2.80
C ALA A 362 -7.25 19.74 4.00
N ALA A 363 -7.61 20.13 5.22
CA ALA A 363 -7.03 19.58 6.45
C ALA A 363 -7.23 18.06 6.57
N LYS A 364 -8.26 17.48 5.93
CA LYS A 364 -8.48 16.02 5.93
C LYS A 364 -7.38 15.25 5.21
N PHE A 365 -6.61 15.90 4.34
CA PHE A 365 -5.50 15.30 3.60
C PHE A 365 -4.13 15.70 4.14
N ALA A 366 -4.07 16.47 5.23
CA ALA A 366 -2.81 16.85 5.85
C ALA A 366 -2.19 15.66 6.60
N ARG A 367 -0.88 15.76 6.90
CA ARG A 367 -0.20 14.84 7.81
C ARG A 367 -1.03 14.69 9.11
N PRO A 368 -1.38 13.47 9.51
CA PRO A 368 -2.17 13.26 10.72
C PRO A 368 -1.38 13.63 11.98
N ALA A 369 -2.10 14.06 13.01
CA ALA A 369 -1.53 14.15 14.35
C ALA A 369 -1.25 12.73 14.89
N PRO A 370 -0.30 12.58 15.82
CA PRO A 370 -0.16 11.32 16.55
C PRO A 370 -1.48 10.93 17.21
N PRO A 371 -1.91 9.67 17.14
CA PRO A 371 -3.10 9.21 17.84
C PRO A 371 -2.93 9.41 19.34
N SER A 372 -4.03 9.80 20.01
CA SER A 372 -4.09 9.84 21.47
C SER A 372 -3.74 8.46 22.03
N ARG A 373 -2.84 8.41 23.02
CA ARG A 373 -2.49 7.18 23.72
C ARG A 373 -3.60 6.72 24.64
#